data_AF-A0A4R5CIJ6-F1
#
_entry.id   AF-A0A4R5CIJ6-F1
#
_cell.length_a   1.000
_cell.length_b   1.000
_cell.length_c   1.000
_cell.angle_alpha   90.00
_cell.angle_beta   90.00
_cell.angle_gamma   90.00
#
_symmetry.space_group_name_H-M   'P 1'
#
loop_
_entity.id
_entity.type
_entity.pdbx_description
1 polymer ?
#
loop_
_entity_poly.entity_id
_entity_poly.type
_entity_poly.pdbx_seq_one_letter_code
_entity_poly.pdbx_strand_id
1 'polypeptide(L)'
;MAWNNAQYLANVQAGLIPADLYLYGGAAETVTEDPLGRHVANVAGRIYSDPQQAAMSVWLGVDSAAPFTADTLSSDALGVVPVFASSVAPVWADFGDGPVVLDPWNASTMLAALSTDVASHKAGPDPHGDRAYTQAYVADQLAGIPAADPAYGVSLNSFAGATSDAKFAAALAYARAQTYKPAIVLPLGTITLSGGPYEFFDGMRLSGPLAAGDREFQNTGPQCVVNVTNNALFQMPSNNTANVKNGYIRGIQFRTSAGVDWMVRSPDFATGPVMQDVDIRDVAWVGFSSVMWARHLRCSIERTYINNGTDTQFKLGGSDNFYWTEGFSYMSGNVPATGYYVYFTAMTRTKVGPIYVTPQFGTAFRLEGGSGGLVFNGTLIDCAGRTTTNAAQGAGVFIHSGQGHVFRDCWFFNNAVNPAATGRAGEKGQVFIKSPAAEILFDGCQWNGGAKESLVTPAGTPAIYAQTGAANIKVQNPLAPNGGVKLLQQQSAGIITCNDTGWTVQVA
;
A
#
# COMPACT_ATOMS: atom_id res chain seq x y z
N MET A 1 -31.16 33.14 -46.44
CA MET A 1 -32.46 32.76 -45.83
C MET A 1 -32.18 32.21 -44.44
N ALA A 2 -32.81 32.73 -43.38
CA ALA A 2 -32.59 32.20 -42.03
C ALA A 2 -33.51 31.00 -41.78
N TRP A 3 -32.98 29.93 -41.22
CA TRP A 3 -33.78 28.80 -40.72
C TRP A 3 -34.16 29.06 -39.27
N ASN A 4 -35.40 28.74 -38.90
CA ASN A 4 -35.76 28.66 -37.50
C ASN A 4 -35.27 27.33 -36.88
N ASN A 5 -35.26 27.24 -35.55
CA ASN A 5 -34.74 26.07 -34.83
C ASN A 5 -35.39 24.74 -35.28
N ALA A 6 -36.67 24.77 -35.68
CA ALA A 6 -37.37 23.59 -36.17
C ALA A 6 -36.85 23.12 -37.54
N GLN A 7 -36.53 24.05 -38.45
CA GLN A 7 -35.93 23.73 -39.75
C GLN A 7 -34.49 23.22 -39.63
N TYR A 8 -33.73 23.73 -38.65
CA TYR A 8 -32.36 23.25 -38.39
C TYR A 8 -32.36 21.79 -37.91
N LEU A 9 -33.19 21.47 -36.91
CA LEU A 9 -33.31 20.11 -36.37
C LEU A 9 -33.76 19.09 -37.42
N ALA A 10 -34.70 19.46 -38.29
CA ALA A 10 -35.14 18.61 -39.40
C ALA A 10 -34.01 18.29 -40.39
N ASN A 11 -33.12 19.26 -40.67
CA ASN A 11 -32.00 19.07 -41.59
C ASN A 11 -30.85 18.25 -40.98
N VAL A 12 -30.60 18.35 -39.66
CA VAL A 12 -29.66 17.48 -38.94
C VAL A 12 -30.17 16.03 -38.93
N GLN A 13 -31.46 15.82 -38.65
CA GLN A 13 -32.06 14.49 -38.66
C GLN A 13 -32.10 13.86 -40.06
N ALA A 14 -32.20 14.68 -41.10
CA ALA A 14 -32.11 14.23 -42.49
C ALA A 14 -30.66 13.94 -42.96
N GLY A 15 -29.64 14.14 -42.12
CA GLY A 15 -28.23 13.89 -42.44
C GLY A 15 -27.61 14.92 -43.38
N LEU A 16 -28.27 16.06 -43.58
CA LEU A 16 -27.79 17.15 -44.45
C LEU A 16 -26.80 18.09 -43.74
N ILE A 17 -26.66 17.95 -42.42
CA ILE A 17 -25.72 18.68 -41.57
C ILE A 17 -25.03 17.65 -40.66
N PRO A 18 -23.68 17.62 -40.55
CA PRO A 18 -22.98 16.71 -39.66
C PRO A 18 -23.43 16.87 -38.20
N ALA A 19 -23.64 15.76 -37.49
CA ALA A 19 -24.18 15.73 -36.12
C ALA A 19 -23.28 16.41 -35.05
N ASP A 20 -22.08 16.82 -35.44
CA ASP A 20 -21.06 17.36 -34.54
C ASP A 20 -20.99 18.90 -34.57
N LEU A 21 -21.86 19.56 -35.34
CA LEU A 21 -21.93 21.02 -35.43
C LEU A 21 -23.20 21.52 -34.73
N TYR A 22 -23.06 22.12 -33.55
CA TYR A 22 -24.15 22.76 -32.81
C TYR A 22 -23.94 24.27 -32.76
N LEU A 23 -24.91 25.04 -33.28
CA LEU A 23 -24.98 26.48 -33.11
C LEU A 23 -26.28 26.82 -32.39
N TYR A 24 -26.17 27.29 -31.15
CA TYR A 24 -27.31 27.81 -30.39
C TYR A 24 -27.39 29.32 -30.58
N GLY A 25 -28.51 29.78 -31.13
CA GLY A 25 -28.85 31.21 -31.22
C GLY A 25 -29.84 31.56 -30.11
N GLY A 26 -29.35 32.14 -29.02
CA GLY A 26 -30.15 32.78 -27.97
C GLY A 26 -29.76 34.26 -27.83
N ALA A 27 -30.70 35.09 -27.40
CA ALA A 27 -30.41 36.50 -27.07
C ALA A 27 -29.39 36.58 -25.92
N ALA A 28 -28.56 37.64 -25.93
CA ALA A 28 -27.29 37.76 -25.23
C ALA A 28 -27.31 37.71 -23.68
N GLU A 29 -28.45 37.44 -23.05
CA GLU A 29 -28.60 37.51 -21.58
C GLU A 29 -28.76 36.14 -20.89
N THR A 30 -28.72 35.02 -21.61
CA THR A 30 -28.88 33.68 -21.00
C THR A 30 -27.71 32.74 -21.31
N VAL A 31 -26.93 32.40 -20.29
CA VAL A 31 -26.05 31.22 -20.30
C VAL A 31 -26.94 29.99 -20.36
N THR A 32 -26.77 29.15 -21.38
CA THR A 32 -27.55 27.90 -21.51
C THR A 32 -26.64 26.73 -21.17
N GLU A 33 -27.14 25.79 -20.36
CA GLU A 33 -26.47 24.53 -20.08
C GLU A 33 -26.74 23.53 -21.21
N ASP A 34 -25.72 22.79 -21.63
CA ASP A 34 -25.93 21.66 -22.51
C ASP A 34 -26.69 20.52 -21.80
N PRO A 35 -27.21 19.50 -22.51
CA PRO A 35 -27.90 18.36 -21.90
C PRO A 35 -27.05 17.53 -20.90
N LEU A 36 -25.77 17.86 -20.75
CA LEU A 36 -24.81 17.23 -19.83
C LEU A 36 -24.40 18.17 -18.67
N GLY A 37 -25.03 19.34 -18.54
CA GLY A 37 -24.83 20.29 -17.44
C GLY A 37 -23.59 21.19 -17.58
N ARG A 38 -23.07 21.41 -18.79
CA ARG A 38 -21.90 22.29 -19.01
C ARG A 38 -22.34 23.67 -19.51
N HIS A 39 -21.74 24.72 -18.95
CA HIS A 39 -21.97 26.10 -19.40
C HIS A 39 -21.17 26.39 -20.69
N VAL A 40 -21.85 26.88 -21.73
CA VAL A 40 -21.23 27.25 -23.01
C VAL A 40 -21.53 28.71 -23.33
N ALA A 41 -20.52 29.46 -23.80
CA ALA A 41 -20.68 30.86 -24.22
C ALA A 41 -21.36 30.94 -25.60
N ASN A 42 -22.37 31.80 -25.74
CA ASN A 42 -23.10 32.01 -26.99
C ASN A 42 -22.24 32.76 -28.02
N VAL A 43 -22.19 32.28 -29.26
CA VAL A 43 -21.59 33.02 -30.40
C VAL A 43 -22.65 33.17 -31.50
N ALA A 44 -23.00 34.40 -31.85
CA ALA A 44 -23.94 34.68 -32.93
C ALA A 44 -23.21 34.86 -34.28
N GLY A 45 -23.56 34.07 -35.29
CA GLY A 45 -23.05 34.23 -36.66
C GLY A 45 -23.96 33.56 -37.70
N ARG A 46 -23.99 34.10 -38.93
CA ARG A 46 -24.65 33.48 -40.09
C ARG A 46 -23.60 32.92 -41.05
N ILE A 47 -23.87 31.73 -41.60
CA ILE A 47 -23.03 31.07 -42.60
C ILE A 47 -23.71 31.23 -43.98
N TYR A 48 -22.94 31.66 -44.99
CA TYR A 48 -23.34 31.55 -46.39
C TYR A 48 -22.51 30.46 -47.07
N SER A 49 -23.16 29.64 -47.88
CA SER A 49 -22.49 28.73 -48.81
C SER A 49 -22.45 29.39 -50.20
N ASP A 50 -21.27 29.78 -50.66
CA ASP A 50 -21.04 30.10 -52.08
C ASP A 50 -20.70 28.80 -52.82
N PRO A 51 -21.54 28.34 -53.79
CA PRO A 51 -21.31 27.09 -54.49
C PRO A 51 -20.11 27.08 -55.44
N GLN A 52 -19.40 28.20 -55.64
CA GLN A 52 -18.21 28.25 -56.52
C GLN A 52 -16.85 28.13 -55.81
N GLN A 53 -16.80 28.05 -54.48
CA GLN A 53 -15.54 27.81 -53.75
C GLN A 53 -15.55 26.46 -53.04
N ALA A 54 -14.53 25.63 -53.28
CA ALA A 54 -14.36 24.30 -52.67
C ALA A 54 -13.97 24.34 -51.17
N ALA A 55 -14.08 25.49 -50.52
CA ALA A 55 -13.89 25.66 -49.08
C ALA A 55 -15.00 26.55 -48.52
N MET A 56 -15.64 26.07 -47.44
CA MET A 56 -16.53 26.90 -46.62
C MET A 56 -15.77 28.11 -46.09
N SER A 57 -16.22 29.31 -46.43
CA SER A 57 -15.77 30.55 -45.82
C SER A 57 -16.91 31.16 -45.01
N VAL A 58 -16.67 31.40 -43.73
CA VAL A 58 -17.62 32.07 -42.83
C VAL A 58 -17.32 33.56 -42.89
N TRP A 59 -18.27 34.35 -43.41
CA TRP A 59 -18.19 35.82 -43.41
C TRP A 59 -19.12 36.38 -42.33
N LEU A 60 -18.55 37.11 -41.38
CA LEU A 60 -19.31 37.97 -40.47
C LEU A 60 -19.35 39.37 -41.08
N GLY A 61 -20.33 39.61 -41.96
CA GLY A 61 -20.58 40.94 -42.53
C GLY A 61 -21.68 41.66 -41.77
N VAL A 62 -21.42 42.88 -41.29
CA VAL A 62 -22.46 43.88 -41.09
C VAL A 62 -22.67 44.63 -42.41
N ASP A 63 -23.93 44.77 -42.77
CA ASP A 63 -24.41 45.19 -44.08
C ASP A 63 -24.22 46.71 -44.29
N SER A 64 -23.16 47.14 -44.97
CA SER A 64 -23.18 48.41 -45.72
C SER A 64 -22.05 48.53 -46.73
N ALA A 65 -22.37 48.98 -47.95
CA ALA A 65 -21.47 49.14 -49.08
C ALA A 65 -20.71 50.49 -49.09
N ALA A 66 -20.10 50.90 -47.98
CA ALA A 66 -19.28 52.11 -47.92
C ALA A 66 -17.85 51.81 -47.43
N PRO A 67 -16.80 52.45 -47.99
CA PRO A 67 -15.43 52.27 -47.51
C PRO A 67 -15.28 52.83 -46.08
N PHE A 68 -14.72 52.01 -45.19
CA PHE A 68 -14.44 52.36 -43.79
C PHE A 68 -13.42 53.50 -43.68
N THR A 69 -13.81 54.61 -43.06
CA THR A 69 -12.85 55.56 -42.45
C THR A 69 -12.55 55.12 -41.01
N ALA A 70 -11.32 55.32 -40.55
CA ALA A 70 -10.76 54.78 -39.30
C ALA A 70 -11.50 55.15 -38.00
N ASP A 71 -12.51 56.04 -38.05
CA ASP A 71 -13.20 56.58 -36.86
C ASP A 71 -14.51 55.85 -36.48
N THR A 72 -14.78 54.66 -37.02
CA THR A 72 -16.08 53.96 -36.81
C THR A 72 -16.01 52.61 -36.09
N LEU A 73 -14.89 52.29 -35.44
CA LEU A 73 -14.80 51.16 -34.51
C LEU A 73 -14.99 51.67 -33.08
N SER A 74 -16.25 51.91 -32.68
CA SER A 74 -16.58 51.95 -31.25
C SER A 74 -16.65 50.52 -30.75
N SER A 75 -15.77 50.16 -29.81
CA SER A 75 -15.80 48.89 -29.10
C SER A 75 -17.16 48.65 -28.47
N ASP A 76 -17.73 47.46 -28.67
CA ASP A 76 -18.82 46.98 -27.82
C ASP A 76 -18.24 46.38 -26.53
N ALA A 77 -19.08 46.31 -25.49
CA ALA A 77 -18.65 46.08 -24.10
C ALA A 77 -18.20 44.64 -23.79
N LEU A 78 -17.90 43.80 -24.80
CA LEU A 78 -17.68 42.37 -24.61
C LEU A 78 -16.35 41.82 -25.13
N GLY A 79 -15.45 42.67 -25.65
CA GLY A 79 -14.00 42.43 -25.59
C GLY A 79 -13.45 41.08 -26.10
N VAL A 80 -14.15 40.37 -26.99
CA VAL A 80 -13.65 39.11 -27.58
C VAL A 80 -14.07 39.03 -29.05
N VAL A 81 -13.09 39.07 -29.95
CA VAL A 81 -13.25 38.73 -31.36
C VAL A 81 -12.58 37.38 -31.62
N PRO A 82 -13.28 36.35 -32.15
CA PRO A 82 -12.64 35.10 -32.54
C PRO A 82 -11.87 35.26 -33.86
N VAL A 83 -10.65 34.70 -33.91
CA VAL A 83 -9.78 34.68 -35.09
C VAL A 83 -9.91 33.34 -35.83
N PHE A 84 -10.21 33.36 -37.12
CA PHE A 84 -9.94 32.23 -38.02
C PHE A 84 -8.89 32.63 -39.05
N ALA A 85 -7.86 31.79 -39.21
CA ALA A 85 -6.77 32.03 -40.14
C ALA A 85 -7.06 31.41 -41.52
N SER A 86 -6.99 32.24 -42.56
CA SER A 86 -6.59 31.78 -43.90
C SER A 86 -5.44 32.65 -44.41
N SER A 87 -4.25 32.03 -44.46
CA SER A 87 -3.03 32.29 -45.25
C SER A 87 -2.45 33.70 -45.52
N VAL A 88 -2.97 34.84 -45.06
CA VAL A 88 -2.22 36.12 -45.11
C VAL A 88 -2.66 37.08 -43.98
N ALA A 89 -1.69 37.62 -43.22
CA ALA A 89 -1.82 38.39 -41.95
C ALA A 89 -2.68 39.70 -42.02
N PRO A 90 -3.09 40.37 -40.89
CA PRO A 90 -2.72 40.19 -39.47
C PRO A 90 -3.88 40.05 -38.46
N VAL A 91 -3.51 39.70 -37.21
CA VAL A 91 -4.40 39.56 -36.04
C VAL A 91 -4.34 40.84 -35.19
N TRP A 92 -5.50 41.34 -34.76
CA TRP A 92 -5.62 42.32 -33.69
C TRP A 92 -6.26 41.67 -32.47
N ALA A 93 -5.72 41.97 -31.29
CA ALA A 93 -6.36 41.69 -30.01
C ALA A 93 -6.50 43.02 -29.27
N ASP A 94 -7.72 43.36 -28.87
CA ASP A 94 -8.04 44.52 -28.04
C ASP A 94 -8.46 44.03 -26.66
N PHE A 95 -7.81 44.58 -25.61
CA PHE A 95 -8.11 44.31 -24.21
C PHE A 95 -8.54 45.58 -23.45
N GLY A 96 -9.04 46.60 -24.16
CA GLY A 96 -9.76 47.73 -23.58
C GLY A 96 -8.96 49.01 -23.32
N ASP A 97 -7.64 49.01 -23.52
CA ASP A 97 -6.78 50.19 -23.27
C ASP A 97 -6.19 50.82 -24.55
N GLY A 98 -6.76 50.51 -25.73
CA GLY A 98 -6.40 51.11 -27.02
C GLY A 98 -5.51 50.22 -27.91
N PRO A 99 -5.37 50.56 -29.20
CA PRO A 99 -4.76 49.67 -30.18
C PRO A 99 -3.24 49.53 -29.96
N VAL A 100 -2.80 48.35 -29.54
CA VAL A 100 -1.39 47.96 -29.53
C VAL A 100 -1.06 47.32 -30.88
N VAL A 101 -0.19 47.96 -31.67
CA VAL A 101 0.32 47.39 -32.92
C VAL A 101 1.41 46.36 -32.59
N LEU A 102 1.10 45.08 -32.71
CA LEU A 102 2.07 44.01 -32.53
C LEU A 102 2.84 43.77 -33.85
N ASP A 103 4.17 43.86 -33.81
CA ASP A 103 5.04 43.42 -34.90
C ASP A 103 5.06 41.88 -34.96
N PRO A 104 4.52 41.26 -36.02
CA PRO A 104 4.34 39.81 -36.08
C PRO A 104 5.66 39.02 -36.24
N TRP A 105 6.81 39.68 -36.38
CA TRP A 105 8.10 39.02 -36.62
C TRP A 105 9.00 38.91 -35.39
N ASN A 106 8.58 39.42 -34.23
CA ASN A 106 9.37 39.34 -33.01
C ASN A 106 8.58 38.72 -31.84
N ALA A 107 8.71 37.40 -31.68
CA ALA A 107 8.08 36.65 -30.59
C ALA A 107 8.42 37.18 -29.19
N SER A 108 9.58 37.84 -29.01
CA SER A 108 9.99 38.39 -27.72
C SER A 108 9.20 39.63 -27.30
N THR A 109 8.79 40.47 -28.24
CA THR A 109 7.96 41.66 -27.97
C THR A 109 6.50 41.28 -27.76
N MET A 110 5.98 40.28 -28.49
CA MET A 110 4.66 39.70 -28.21
C MET A 110 4.58 39.07 -26.83
N LEU A 111 5.59 38.29 -26.42
CA LEU A 111 5.61 37.65 -25.10
C LEU A 111 5.74 38.69 -23.97
N ALA A 112 6.50 39.76 -24.18
CA ALA A 112 6.67 40.85 -23.22
C ALA A 112 5.39 41.70 -23.04
N ALA A 113 4.68 42.00 -24.14
CA ALA A 113 3.40 42.70 -24.09
C ALA A 113 2.33 41.84 -23.40
N LEU A 114 2.22 40.56 -23.78
CA LEU A 114 1.28 39.63 -23.14
C LEU A 114 1.58 39.43 -21.65
N SER A 115 2.85 39.38 -21.27
CA SER A 115 3.30 39.32 -19.88
C SER A 115 2.89 40.56 -19.09
N THR A 116 2.99 41.73 -19.71
CA THR A 116 2.64 43.02 -19.09
C THR A 116 1.14 43.17 -18.92
N ASP A 117 0.35 42.77 -19.92
CA ASP A 117 -1.11 42.83 -19.83
C ASP A 117 -1.68 41.80 -18.86
N VAL A 118 -1.13 40.59 -18.81
CA VAL A 118 -1.51 39.60 -17.79
C VAL A 118 -1.12 40.07 -16.39
N ALA A 119 0.02 40.73 -16.23
CA ALA A 119 0.44 41.31 -14.95
C ALA A 119 -0.47 42.49 -14.54
N SER A 120 -0.84 43.36 -15.49
CA SER A 120 -1.76 44.47 -15.29
C SER A 120 -3.15 43.95 -14.93
N HIS A 121 -3.67 42.96 -15.65
CA HIS A 121 -4.95 42.33 -15.35
C HIS A 121 -4.96 41.72 -13.95
N LYS A 122 -3.88 41.03 -13.54
CA LYS A 122 -3.72 40.50 -12.17
C LYS A 122 -3.63 41.57 -11.07
N ALA A 123 -3.15 42.78 -11.40
CA ALA A 123 -2.97 43.87 -10.45
C ALA A 123 -4.13 44.89 -10.45
N GLY A 124 -4.90 44.94 -11.52
CA GLY A 124 -6.00 45.88 -11.70
C GLY A 124 -7.24 45.52 -10.87
N PRO A 125 -8.20 46.45 -10.77
CA PRO A 125 -9.53 46.19 -10.23
C PRO A 125 -10.14 44.95 -10.88
N ASP A 126 -10.99 44.24 -10.15
CA ASP A 126 -11.75 43.10 -10.68
C ASP A 126 -13.14 43.59 -11.12
N PRO A 127 -13.29 44.16 -12.33
CA PRO A 127 -14.55 44.78 -12.76
C PRO A 127 -15.68 43.76 -12.95
N HIS A 128 -15.34 42.48 -13.12
CA HIS A 128 -16.31 41.41 -13.34
C HIS A 128 -16.62 40.61 -12.06
N GLY A 129 -15.82 40.80 -11.00
CA GLY A 129 -16.02 40.16 -9.71
C GLY A 129 -15.68 38.67 -9.70
N ASP A 130 -15.13 38.12 -10.79
CA ASP A 130 -14.86 36.69 -10.95
C ASP A 130 -13.66 36.24 -10.11
N ARG A 131 -12.65 37.10 -9.95
CA ARG A 131 -11.50 36.90 -9.06
C ARG A 131 -11.92 37.01 -7.60
N ALA A 132 -12.72 38.01 -7.24
CA ALA A 132 -13.28 38.18 -5.92
C ALA A 132 -14.20 37.01 -5.56
N TYR A 133 -15.04 36.56 -6.50
CA TYR A 133 -15.89 35.38 -6.35
C TYR A 133 -15.07 34.11 -6.19
N THR A 134 -14.05 33.88 -7.03
CA THR A 134 -13.16 32.72 -6.91
C THR A 134 -12.39 32.74 -5.59
N GLN A 135 -11.89 33.90 -5.16
CA GLN A 135 -11.21 34.05 -3.87
C GLN A 135 -12.15 33.82 -2.69
N ALA A 136 -13.37 34.35 -2.74
CA ALA A 136 -14.39 34.13 -1.71
C ALA A 136 -14.85 32.67 -1.67
N TYR A 137 -15.07 32.04 -2.82
CA TYR A 137 -15.43 30.63 -2.92
C TYR A 137 -14.29 29.73 -2.42
N VAL A 138 -13.04 30.00 -2.80
CA VAL A 138 -11.87 29.29 -2.26
C VAL A 138 -11.73 29.52 -0.76
N ALA A 139 -11.94 30.74 -0.27
CA ALA A 139 -11.90 31.05 1.16
C ALA A 139 -13.03 30.37 1.95
N ASP A 140 -14.24 30.28 1.40
CA ASP A 140 -15.39 29.61 2.00
C ASP A 140 -15.22 28.08 1.98
N GLN A 141 -14.73 27.51 0.87
CA GLN A 141 -14.32 26.11 0.82
C GLN A 141 -13.19 25.82 1.84
N LEU A 142 -12.20 26.70 1.97
CA LEU A 142 -11.11 26.57 2.96
C LEU A 142 -11.56 26.84 4.40
N ALA A 143 -12.63 27.60 4.63
CA ALA A 143 -13.21 27.87 5.94
C ALA A 143 -14.17 26.74 6.39
N GLY A 144 -14.83 26.08 5.43
CA GLY A 144 -15.66 24.89 5.64
C GLY A 144 -14.86 23.58 5.71
N ILE A 145 -13.63 23.56 5.16
CA ILE A 145 -12.62 22.57 5.53
C ILE A 145 -12.13 22.98 6.93
N PRO A 146 -12.46 22.25 8.02
CA PRO A 146 -11.81 22.51 9.30
C PRO A 146 -10.30 22.49 9.04
N ALA A 147 -9.63 23.64 9.29
CA ALA A 147 -8.23 23.89 8.95
C ALA A 147 -7.45 22.58 8.96
N ALA A 148 -7.13 22.05 7.77
CA ALA A 148 -6.74 20.64 7.53
C ALA A 148 -6.32 19.95 8.82
N ASP A 149 -7.25 19.22 9.44
CA ASP A 149 -7.12 18.78 10.83
C ASP A 149 -5.68 18.29 11.09
N PRO A 150 -4.87 19.00 11.90
CA PRO A 150 -3.59 18.49 12.37
C PRO A 150 -3.70 17.10 13.00
N ALA A 151 -4.92 16.62 13.30
CA ALA A 151 -5.21 15.31 13.84
C ALA A 151 -4.76 14.11 12.99
N TYR A 152 -4.41 14.27 11.70
CA TYR A 152 -3.93 13.12 10.93
C TYR A 152 -2.41 12.91 11.01
N GLY A 153 -1.65 13.89 11.51
CA GLY A 153 -0.25 13.70 11.89
C GLY A 153 0.59 14.97 12.02
N VAL A 154 1.71 14.85 12.72
CA VAL A 154 2.73 15.89 12.92
C VAL A 154 4.07 15.42 12.33
N SER A 155 4.73 16.28 11.54
CA SER A 155 6.03 15.94 10.96
C SER A 155 7.11 15.83 12.04
N LEU A 156 7.94 14.78 12.00
CA LEU A 156 9.11 14.69 12.88
C LEU A 156 10.01 15.93 12.78
N ASN A 157 10.08 16.54 11.60
CA ASN A 157 10.94 17.71 11.35
C ASN A 157 10.43 19.01 12.00
N SER A 158 9.17 19.07 12.47
CA SER A 158 8.66 20.24 13.18
C SER A 158 9.08 20.28 14.65
N PHE A 159 9.69 19.22 15.17
CA PHE A 159 10.16 19.16 16.55
C PHE A 159 11.58 19.73 16.67
N ALA A 160 11.82 20.49 17.74
CA ALA A 160 13.14 21.01 18.05
C ALA A 160 14.10 19.86 18.45
N GLY A 161 15.37 19.98 18.05
CA GLY A 161 16.41 19.01 18.36
C GLY A 161 17.50 18.98 17.30
N ALA A 162 18.76 18.89 17.73
CA ALA A 162 19.91 18.82 16.82
C ALA A 162 20.06 17.46 16.13
N THR A 163 19.49 16.40 16.70
CA THR A 163 19.58 15.01 16.21
C THR A 163 18.21 14.41 15.98
N SER A 164 18.12 13.38 15.12
CA SER A 164 16.88 12.62 14.91
C SER A 164 16.37 11.98 16.20
N ASP A 165 17.25 11.49 17.07
CA ASP A 165 16.89 10.99 18.40
C ASP A 165 16.20 12.04 19.27
N ALA A 166 16.76 13.26 19.34
CA ALA A 166 16.19 14.35 20.12
C ALA A 166 14.82 14.78 19.59
N LYS A 167 14.68 14.89 18.26
CA LYS A 167 13.40 15.19 17.62
C LYS A 167 12.38 14.08 17.85
N PHE A 168 12.78 12.82 17.76
CA PHE A 168 11.88 11.68 17.92
C PHE A 168 11.41 11.55 19.36
N ALA A 169 12.31 11.72 20.35
CA ALA A 169 11.93 11.77 21.76
C ALA A 169 10.95 12.92 22.05
N ALA A 170 11.18 14.11 21.50
CA ALA A 170 10.27 15.25 21.63
C ALA A 170 8.90 14.98 20.98
N ALA A 171 8.88 14.37 19.79
CA ALA A 171 7.67 13.99 19.09
C ALA A 171 6.85 12.95 19.86
N LEU A 172 7.51 11.93 20.42
CA LEU A 172 6.87 10.91 21.26
C LEU A 172 6.27 11.53 22.52
N ALA A 173 7.00 12.41 23.20
CA ALA A 173 6.51 13.12 24.38
C ALA A 173 5.29 14.00 24.06
N TYR A 174 5.34 14.75 22.96
CA TYR A 174 4.22 15.57 22.48
C TYR A 174 2.99 14.71 22.16
N ALA A 175 3.15 13.65 21.37
CA ALA A 175 2.05 12.77 20.98
C ALA A 175 1.44 12.12 22.23
N ARG A 176 2.26 11.64 23.16
CA ARG A 176 1.82 11.06 24.44
C ARG A 176 1.03 12.06 25.30
N ALA A 177 1.28 13.36 25.21
CA ALA A 177 0.51 14.37 25.95
C ALA A 177 -0.86 14.71 25.31
N GLN A 178 -1.11 14.37 24.04
CA GLN A 178 -2.35 14.74 23.36
C GLN A 178 -3.54 13.87 23.80
N THR A 179 -4.75 14.44 23.83
CA THR A 179 -6.00 13.68 24.02
C THR A 179 -6.26 12.79 22.80
N TYR A 180 -6.18 13.36 21.60
CA TYR A 180 -6.24 12.65 20.33
C TYR A 180 -4.82 12.51 19.80
N LYS A 181 -4.28 11.29 19.86
CA LYS A 181 -2.88 11.03 19.52
C LYS A 181 -2.67 11.22 18.01
N PRO A 182 -1.87 12.22 17.57
CA PRO A 182 -1.56 12.39 16.16
C PRO A 182 -0.55 11.32 15.72
N ALA A 183 -0.53 11.00 14.42
CA ALA A 183 0.57 10.23 13.85
C ALA A 183 1.86 11.05 13.81
N ILE A 184 2.97 10.50 14.28
CA ILE A 184 4.28 11.10 14.01
C ILE A 184 4.68 10.68 12.60
N VAL A 185 4.72 11.65 11.69
CA VAL A 185 5.09 11.43 10.29
C VAL A 185 6.59 11.56 10.14
N LEU A 186 7.25 10.44 9.89
CA LEU A 186 8.69 10.38 9.63
C LEU A 186 8.99 10.97 8.23
N PRO A 187 10.16 11.59 8.02
CA PRO A 187 10.47 12.24 6.75
C PRO A 187 10.79 11.22 5.66
N LEU A 188 10.70 11.65 4.40
CA LEU A 188 11.35 10.94 3.30
C LEU A 188 12.87 10.93 3.48
N GLY A 189 13.49 9.86 3.01
CA GLY A 189 14.93 9.61 3.14
C GLY A 189 15.24 8.78 4.38
N THR A 190 16.43 8.99 4.92
CA THR A 190 16.98 8.18 6.00
C THR A 190 17.18 9.02 7.25
N ILE A 191 16.67 8.53 8.39
CA ILE A 191 17.03 9.01 9.72
C ILE A 191 17.72 7.90 10.50
N THR A 192 18.51 8.28 11.50
CA THR A 192 19.14 7.33 12.43
C THR A 192 18.58 7.54 13.83
N LEU A 193 18.15 6.45 14.47
CA LEU A 193 17.71 6.42 15.86
C LEU A 193 18.62 5.49 16.67
N SER A 194 19.21 6.01 17.73
CA SER A 194 20.17 5.33 18.60
C SER A 194 19.81 5.40 20.09
N GLY A 195 18.80 6.22 20.45
CA GLY A 195 18.41 6.51 21.83
C GLY A 195 17.36 5.56 22.43
N GLY A 196 17.00 4.47 21.74
CA GLY A 196 16.04 3.49 22.26
C GLY A 196 16.54 2.72 23.50
N PRO A 197 15.67 1.93 24.16
CA PRO A 197 14.30 1.61 23.73
C PRO A 197 13.28 2.68 24.14
N TYR A 198 12.45 3.10 23.19
CA TYR A 198 11.31 3.98 23.41
C TYR A 198 10.09 3.18 23.87
N GLU A 199 9.41 3.62 24.92
CA GLU A 199 8.19 2.95 25.39
C GLU A 199 7.02 3.15 24.43
N PHE A 200 6.41 2.06 23.98
CA PHE A 200 5.08 2.07 23.37
C PHE A 200 4.04 2.60 24.36
N PHE A 201 3.05 3.33 23.87
CA PHE A 201 1.98 3.89 24.69
C PHE A 201 0.64 3.85 23.95
N ASP A 202 -0.46 3.99 24.70
CA ASP A 202 -1.82 3.97 24.16
C ASP A 202 -2.03 5.01 23.07
N GLY A 203 -2.53 4.55 21.92
CA GLY A 203 -2.78 5.38 20.75
C GLY A 203 -1.51 5.84 20.03
N MET A 204 -0.34 5.25 20.29
CA MET A 204 0.88 5.60 19.56
C MET A 204 0.72 5.34 18.06
N ARG A 205 1.01 6.36 17.25
CA ARG A 205 0.90 6.29 15.79
C ARG A 205 2.20 6.75 15.14
N LEU A 206 2.79 5.91 14.30
CA LEU A 206 3.93 6.24 13.45
C LEU A 206 3.57 6.02 11.99
N SER A 207 3.94 6.97 11.14
CA SER A 207 3.69 6.83 9.70
C SER A 207 4.89 7.31 8.91
N GLY A 208 5.22 6.60 7.83
CA GLY A 208 5.91 7.21 6.71
C GLY A 208 5.00 8.21 5.99
N PRO A 209 5.56 9.08 5.14
CA PRO A 209 4.79 10.01 4.34
C PRO A 209 3.98 9.27 3.26
N LEU A 210 2.98 9.94 2.69
CA LEU A 210 2.20 9.40 1.58
C LEU A 210 3.15 8.93 0.45
N ALA A 211 2.90 7.74 -0.10
CA ALA A 211 3.73 7.04 -1.09
C ALA A 211 5.01 6.34 -0.57
N ALA A 212 5.41 6.51 0.69
CA ALA A 212 6.44 5.66 1.30
C ALA A 212 5.83 4.28 1.64
N GLY A 213 5.78 3.40 0.63
CA GLY A 213 5.42 2.00 0.81
C GLY A 213 6.65 1.16 1.13
N ASP A 214 6.43 0.01 1.79
CA ASP A 214 7.47 -1.01 1.91
C ASP A 214 7.82 -1.57 0.52
N ARG A 215 9.13 -1.69 0.24
CA ARG A 215 9.65 -2.23 -1.02
C ARG A 215 10.94 -3.01 -0.79
N GLU A 216 10.96 -4.23 -1.30
CA GLU A 216 12.14 -5.11 -1.39
C GLU A 216 13.33 -4.44 -2.13
N PHE A 217 13.05 -3.59 -3.11
CA PHE A 217 14.07 -2.99 -3.99
C PHE A 217 14.34 -1.53 -3.63
N GLN A 218 15.47 -1.33 -2.95
CA GLN A 218 15.95 -0.10 -2.28
C GLN A 218 16.05 1.18 -3.14
N ASN A 219 15.80 1.09 -4.45
CA ASN A 219 16.18 2.13 -5.41
C ASN A 219 15.01 2.74 -6.20
N THR A 220 13.76 2.39 -5.89
CA THR A 220 12.60 2.86 -6.68
C THR A 220 11.53 3.53 -5.81
N GLY A 221 11.50 4.86 -5.90
CA GLY A 221 10.43 5.68 -5.33
C GLY A 221 10.74 6.28 -3.94
N PRO A 222 9.81 7.10 -3.42
CA PRO A 222 9.93 7.70 -2.10
C PRO A 222 9.99 6.62 -1.01
N GLN A 223 10.97 6.70 -0.11
CA GLN A 223 11.14 5.79 1.03
C GLN A 223 11.27 6.56 2.33
N CYS A 224 10.77 5.98 3.42
CA CYS A 224 11.02 6.42 4.79
C CYS A 224 11.84 5.34 5.49
N VAL A 225 13.13 5.59 5.69
CA VAL A 225 14.08 4.64 6.28
C VAL A 225 14.51 5.12 7.66
N VAL A 226 14.40 4.22 8.64
CA VAL A 226 14.87 4.40 10.01
C VAL A 226 16.00 3.41 10.27
N ASN A 227 17.22 3.91 10.31
CA ASN A 227 18.38 3.14 10.74
C ASN A 227 18.40 3.09 12.27
N VAL A 228 18.25 1.90 12.84
CA VAL A 228 18.30 1.66 14.28
C VAL A 228 19.69 1.16 14.67
N THR A 229 20.31 1.81 15.65
CA THR A 229 21.64 1.46 16.14
C THR A 229 21.66 1.31 17.67
N ASN A 230 22.68 0.60 18.17
CA ASN A 230 23.02 0.41 19.59
C ASN A 230 22.05 -0.41 20.45
N ASN A 231 20.75 -0.10 20.44
CA ASN A 231 19.76 -0.70 21.33
C ASN A 231 18.53 -1.16 20.55
N ALA A 232 17.65 -1.92 21.23
CA ALA A 232 16.32 -2.14 20.71
C ALA A 232 15.59 -0.81 20.51
N LEU A 233 14.79 -0.68 19.44
CA LEU A 233 14.12 0.59 19.15
C LEU A 233 12.98 0.84 20.14
N PHE A 234 12.19 -0.18 20.44
CA PHE A 234 11.00 -0.05 21.26
C PHE A 234 10.97 -1.02 22.45
N GLN A 235 10.12 -0.73 23.42
CA GLN A 235 9.76 -1.65 24.49
C GLN A 235 8.28 -1.49 24.88
N MET A 236 7.66 -2.55 25.43
CA MET A 236 6.39 -2.40 26.15
C MET A 236 6.61 -1.52 27.40
N PRO A 237 5.54 -0.89 27.94
CA PRO A 237 5.62 -0.17 29.20
C PRO A 237 6.32 -0.99 30.29
N SER A 238 7.31 -0.37 30.93
CA SER A 238 8.20 -1.02 31.91
C SER A 238 7.48 -1.51 33.17
N ASN A 239 6.27 -1.03 33.44
CA ASN A 239 5.48 -1.41 34.61
C ASN A 239 4.76 -2.77 34.49
N ASN A 240 5.05 -3.56 33.45
CA ASN A 240 4.61 -4.96 33.21
C ASN A 240 3.11 -5.26 33.36
N THR A 241 2.28 -4.24 33.56
CA THR A 241 0.83 -4.34 33.84
C THR A 241 0.01 -3.44 32.95
N ALA A 242 0.62 -2.40 32.36
CA ALA A 242 -0.05 -1.56 31.37
C ALA A 242 -0.05 -2.25 30.01
N ASN A 243 -1.24 -2.62 29.55
CA ASN A 243 -1.48 -2.95 28.15
C ASN A 243 -1.24 -1.70 27.30
N VAL A 244 -0.91 -1.92 26.02
CA VAL A 244 -0.87 -0.86 25.01
C VAL A 244 -2.02 -1.08 24.04
N LYS A 245 -2.81 -0.05 23.80
CA LYS A 245 -4.02 -0.12 22.97
C LYS A 245 -3.98 0.81 21.76
N ASN A 246 -4.69 0.45 20.70
CA ASN A 246 -5.01 1.34 19.57
C ASN A 246 -3.79 1.95 18.86
N GLY A 247 -2.70 1.19 18.78
CA GLY A 247 -1.46 1.60 18.13
C GLY A 247 -1.52 1.44 16.60
N TYR A 248 -0.72 2.23 15.89
CA TYR A 248 -0.62 2.17 14.43
C TYR A 248 0.80 2.42 13.94
N ILE A 249 1.34 1.57 13.08
CA ILE A 249 2.62 1.81 12.41
C ILE A 249 2.48 1.48 10.93
N ARG A 250 2.84 2.44 10.06
CA ARG A 250 2.75 2.23 8.62
C ARG A 250 3.86 2.87 7.80
N GLY A 251 4.24 2.24 6.70
CA GLY A 251 4.97 2.88 5.61
C GLY A 251 6.42 3.22 5.96
N ILE A 252 7.02 2.41 6.84
CA ILE A 252 8.36 2.67 7.38
C ILE A 252 9.24 1.46 7.13
N GLN A 253 10.46 1.71 6.66
CA GLN A 253 11.52 0.73 6.62
C GLN A 253 12.42 0.88 7.83
N PHE A 254 12.38 -0.09 8.74
CA PHE A 254 13.36 -0.19 9.81
C PHE A 254 14.54 -1.02 9.32
N ARG A 255 15.76 -0.51 9.54
CA ARG A 255 16.99 -1.20 9.17
C ARG A 255 17.97 -1.19 10.33
N THR A 256 18.78 -2.24 10.44
CA THR A 256 19.94 -2.22 11.31
C THR A 256 21.06 -3.08 10.73
N SER A 257 22.29 -2.70 11.02
CA SER A 257 23.49 -3.52 10.79
C SER A 257 24.12 -4.00 12.11
N ALA A 258 23.53 -3.63 13.25
CA ALA A 258 24.07 -3.89 14.58
C ALA A 258 23.56 -5.20 15.20
N GLY A 259 22.62 -5.89 14.55
CA GLY A 259 22.01 -7.11 15.09
C GLY A 259 21.20 -6.87 16.37
N VAL A 260 20.58 -5.68 16.50
CA VAL A 260 19.68 -5.35 17.62
C VAL A 260 18.28 -5.90 17.38
N ASP A 261 17.47 -5.97 18.43
CA ASP A 261 16.03 -6.26 18.30
C ASP A 261 15.27 -5.00 17.87
N TRP A 262 14.14 -5.11 17.18
CA TRP A 262 13.28 -3.94 16.94
C TRP A 262 12.50 -3.58 18.21
N MET A 263 12.07 -4.59 18.97
CA MET A 263 11.42 -4.42 20.26
C MET A 263 12.08 -5.29 21.32
N VAL A 264 12.28 -4.75 22.53
CA VAL A 264 12.76 -5.52 23.68
C VAL A 264 11.88 -6.77 23.84
N ARG A 265 12.52 -7.92 23.89
CA ARG A 265 11.84 -9.22 23.92
C ARG A 265 11.00 -9.37 25.18
N SER A 266 9.70 -9.58 25.06
CA SER A 266 8.90 -9.95 26.22
C SER A 266 9.26 -11.37 26.69
N PRO A 267 9.66 -11.58 27.95
CA PRO A 267 9.91 -12.92 28.49
C PRO A 267 8.61 -13.61 28.92
N ASP A 268 7.57 -12.86 29.25
CA ASP A 268 6.35 -13.34 29.91
C ASP A 268 5.13 -13.28 28.98
N PHE A 269 4.68 -14.47 28.56
CA PHE A 269 3.48 -14.66 27.74
C PHE A 269 2.24 -15.08 28.55
N ALA A 270 2.39 -15.29 29.86
CA ALA A 270 1.31 -15.67 30.76
C ALA A 270 0.65 -14.44 31.39
N THR A 271 1.45 -13.54 31.96
CA THR A 271 0.96 -12.39 32.74
C THR A 271 1.45 -11.03 32.24
N GLY A 272 2.40 -11.00 31.30
CA GLY A 272 3.01 -9.77 30.81
C GLY A 272 2.06 -8.83 30.06
N PRO A 273 2.50 -7.62 29.69
CA PRO A 273 1.64 -6.63 29.06
C PRO A 273 1.13 -7.12 27.68
N VAL A 274 -0.10 -6.75 27.36
CA VAL A 274 -0.77 -7.09 26.09
C VAL A 274 -0.77 -5.88 25.17
N MET A 275 -0.33 -6.09 23.93
CA MET A 275 -0.58 -5.20 22.82
C MET A 275 -1.96 -5.52 22.27
N GLN A 276 -2.85 -4.54 22.23
CA GLN A 276 -4.25 -4.74 21.89
C GLN A 276 -4.69 -3.73 20.82
N ASP A 277 -5.47 -4.18 19.84
CA ASP A 277 -5.99 -3.32 18.77
C ASP A 277 -4.88 -2.54 18.05
N VAL A 278 -3.71 -3.17 17.86
CA VAL A 278 -2.56 -2.56 17.17
C VAL A 278 -2.50 -3.05 15.74
N ASP A 279 -2.29 -2.11 14.82
CA ASP A 279 -2.24 -2.36 13.38
C ASP A 279 -0.89 -1.90 12.81
N ILE A 280 -0.13 -2.87 12.27
CA ILE A 280 1.19 -2.65 11.69
C ILE A 280 1.13 -3.10 10.24
N ARG A 281 1.33 -2.16 9.31
CA ARG A 281 1.10 -2.44 7.88
C ARG A 281 2.07 -1.71 6.97
N ASP A 282 2.44 -2.32 5.84
CA ASP A 282 3.37 -1.70 4.89
C ASP A 282 4.71 -1.34 5.59
N VAL A 283 5.23 -2.27 6.41
CA VAL A 283 6.46 -2.08 7.21
C VAL A 283 7.49 -3.14 6.85
N ALA A 284 8.74 -2.69 6.71
CA ALA A 284 9.86 -3.60 6.58
C ALA A 284 10.80 -3.59 7.78
N TRP A 285 11.38 -4.75 8.03
CA TRP A 285 12.44 -4.95 9.02
C TRP A 285 13.62 -5.66 8.36
N VAL A 286 14.77 -4.99 8.32
CA VAL A 286 15.98 -5.52 7.67
C VAL A 286 17.14 -5.57 8.65
N GLY A 287 17.70 -6.76 8.86
CA GLY A 287 18.92 -6.99 9.64
C GLY A 287 18.74 -7.08 11.16
N PHE A 288 17.50 -7.08 11.65
CA PHE A 288 17.21 -7.21 13.08
C PHE A 288 17.48 -8.63 13.60
N SER A 289 17.88 -8.74 14.87
CA SER A 289 17.96 -10.03 15.55
C SER A 289 16.58 -10.62 15.73
N SER A 290 15.67 -9.89 16.36
CA SER A 290 14.24 -10.16 16.38
C SER A 290 13.41 -8.92 16.06
N VAL A 291 12.22 -9.11 15.50
CA VAL A 291 11.26 -8.01 15.28
C VAL A 291 10.46 -7.80 16.55
N MET A 292 9.64 -8.77 16.96
CA MET A 292 8.69 -8.55 18.05
C MET A 292 8.35 -9.83 18.81
N TRP A 293 8.51 -9.78 20.12
CA TRP A 293 8.08 -10.82 21.05
C TRP A 293 7.05 -10.23 22.00
N ALA A 294 5.76 -10.51 21.77
CA ALA A 294 4.67 -9.84 22.48
C ALA A 294 3.37 -10.67 22.55
N ARG A 295 2.55 -10.36 23.56
CA ARG A 295 1.17 -10.87 23.68
C ARG A 295 0.23 -9.93 22.92
N HIS A 296 -0.60 -10.47 22.04
CA HIS A 296 -1.46 -9.73 21.13
C HIS A 296 -2.94 -10.08 21.32
N LEU A 297 -3.79 -9.06 21.31
CA LEU A 297 -5.25 -9.21 21.29
C LEU A 297 -5.82 -8.32 20.19
N ARG A 298 -6.44 -8.91 19.16
CA ARG A 298 -7.02 -8.17 18.02
C ARG A 298 -6.02 -7.28 17.30
N CYS A 299 -4.77 -7.74 17.21
CA CYS A 299 -3.73 -7.06 16.45
C CYS A 299 -3.71 -7.52 14.98
N SER A 300 -3.16 -6.66 14.13
CA SER A 300 -2.95 -6.93 12.70
C SER A 300 -1.50 -6.63 12.30
N ILE A 301 -0.86 -7.55 11.56
CA ILE A 301 0.47 -7.37 10.96
C ILE A 301 0.34 -7.72 9.49
N GLU A 302 0.43 -6.74 8.60
CA GLU A 302 0.03 -6.91 7.20
C GLU A 302 1.04 -6.30 6.23
N ARG A 303 1.15 -6.89 5.02
CA ARG A 303 2.00 -6.38 3.94
C ARG A 303 3.40 -6.01 4.40
N THR A 304 4.14 -7.00 4.90
CA THR A 304 5.45 -6.76 5.53
C THR A 304 6.59 -7.43 4.78
N TYR A 305 7.73 -6.77 4.69
CA TYR A 305 8.97 -7.35 4.17
C TYR A 305 10.02 -7.49 5.28
N ILE A 306 10.39 -8.72 5.60
CA ILE A 306 11.37 -9.03 6.65
C ILE A 306 12.54 -9.73 6.00
N ASN A 307 13.74 -9.20 6.18
CA ASN A 307 14.93 -9.78 5.56
C ASN A 307 16.15 -9.70 6.49
N ASN A 308 17.09 -10.63 6.29
CA ASN A 308 18.35 -10.73 7.02
C ASN A 308 18.15 -10.82 8.54
N GLY A 309 17.04 -11.42 8.99
CA GLY A 309 16.80 -11.71 10.40
C GLY A 309 17.78 -12.75 10.95
N THR A 310 18.33 -12.59 12.15
CA THR A 310 19.35 -13.52 12.71
C THR A 310 18.86 -14.40 13.86
N ASP A 311 17.66 -14.16 14.38
CA ASP A 311 17.01 -14.98 15.43
C ASP A 311 15.50 -15.10 15.15
N THR A 312 14.70 -15.50 16.13
CA THR A 312 13.25 -15.58 16.03
C THR A 312 12.67 -14.20 15.81
N GLN A 313 12.23 -13.93 14.58
CA GLN A 313 11.70 -12.64 14.17
C GLN A 313 10.43 -12.32 14.95
N PHE A 314 9.54 -13.29 15.08
CA PHE A 314 8.30 -13.12 15.84
C PHE A 314 8.12 -14.21 16.88
N LYS A 315 7.86 -13.82 18.13
CA LYS A 315 7.29 -14.71 19.14
C LYS A 315 5.97 -14.13 19.62
N LEU A 316 4.86 -14.73 19.21
CA LEU A 316 3.54 -14.13 19.36
C LEU A 316 2.61 -15.05 20.16
N GLY A 317 1.90 -14.48 21.13
CA GLY A 317 0.86 -15.18 21.88
C GLY A 317 -0.42 -14.37 22.00
N GLY A 318 -1.53 -14.98 22.42
CA GLY A 318 -2.81 -14.30 22.61
C GLY A 318 -3.92 -14.74 21.64
N SER A 319 -4.84 -13.85 21.27
CA SER A 319 -6.05 -14.25 20.54
C SER A 319 -6.62 -13.22 19.57
N ASP A 320 -7.47 -13.71 18.67
CA ASP A 320 -8.30 -12.88 17.77
C ASP A 320 -7.49 -12.00 16.81
N ASN A 321 -6.30 -12.44 16.41
CA ASN A 321 -5.37 -11.66 15.59
C ASN A 321 -5.44 -12.02 14.10
N PHE A 322 -4.90 -11.12 13.27
CA PHE A 322 -4.81 -11.27 11.81
C PHE A 322 -3.37 -11.01 11.37
N TYR A 323 -2.67 -12.04 10.91
CA TYR A 323 -1.27 -11.91 10.49
C TYR A 323 -1.15 -12.27 9.01
N TRP A 324 -0.67 -11.33 8.21
CA TRP A 324 -0.38 -11.47 6.79
C TRP A 324 -1.58 -11.98 5.99
N THR A 325 -2.78 -11.56 6.38
CA THR A 325 -4.04 -11.87 5.68
C THR A 325 -4.30 -10.96 4.49
N GLU A 326 -3.54 -9.87 4.35
CA GLU A 326 -3.66 -8.90 3.28
C GLU A 326 -2.34 -8.70 2.52
N GLY A 327 -2.46 -8.60 1.19
CA GLY A 327 -1.38 -8.27 0.25
C GLY A 327 -0.19 -9.23 0.32
N PHE A 328 0.99 -8.75 -0.10
CA PHE A 328 2.19 -9.56 -0.17
C PHE A 328 3.03 -9.39 1.10
N SER A 329 3.37 -10.50 1.73
CA SER A 329 4.27 -10.52 2.88
C SER A 329 5.40 -11.51 2.64
N TYR A 330 6.62 -11.11 3.02
CA TYR A 330 7.84 -11.87 2.80
C TYR A 330 8.69 -11.93 4.06
N MET A 331 9.35 -13.07 4.28
CA MET A 331 10.24 -13.25 5.42
C MET A 331 11.45 -14.14 5.09
N SER A 332 12.66 -13.61 5.30
CA SER A 332 13.93 -14.34 5.15
C SER A 332 14.99 -13.89 6.18
N GLY A 333 16.02 -14.72 6.36
CA GLY A 333 17.08 -14.47 7.32
C GLY A 333 18.08 -15.62 7.44
N ASN A 334 18.95 -15.57 8.45
CA ASN A 334 19.87 -16.63 8.86
C ASN A 334 19.63 -16.97 10.34
N VAL A 335 18.53 -17.66 10.61
CA VAL A 335 18.15 -18.07 11.98
C VAL A 335 18.87 -19.38 12.32
N PRO A 336 19.48 -19.54 13.50
CA PRO A 336 20.15 -20.79 13.88
C PRO A 336 19.29 -22.04 13.64
N ALA A 337 19.91 -23.18 13.35
CA ALA A 337 19.21 -24.44 13.09
C ALA A 337 18.29 -24.88 14.25
N THR A 338 18.60 -24.49 15.48
CA THR A 338 17.79 -24.74 16.69
C THR A 338 16.61 -23.76 16.85
N GLY A 339 16.62 -22.66 16.09
CA GLY A 339 15.67 -21.56 16.17
C GLY A 339 14.47 -21.68 15.22
N TYR A 340 13.64 -20.65 15.27
CA TYR A 340 12.38 -20.54 14.53
C TYR A 340 12.30 -19.15 13.91
N TYR A 341 11.66 -18.98 12.75
CA TYR A 341 11.39 -17.64 12.23
C TYR A 341 10.22 -17.00 12.97
N VAL A 342 9.15 -17.76 13.11
CA VAL A 342 7.94 -17.38 13.83
C VAL A 342 7.62 -18.45 14.86
N TYR A 343 7.40 -18.02 16.10
CA TYR A 343 7.02 -18.86 17.22
C TYR A 343 5.68 -18.38 17.79
N PHE A 344 4.63 -19.14 17.53
CA PHE A 344 3.34 -18.93 18.15
C PHE A 344 3.24 -19.69 19.47
N THR A 345 2.89 -18.99 20.55
CA THR A 345 2.74 -19.55 21.90
C THR A 345 1.38 -19.18 22.50
N ALA A 346 0.59 -20.19 22.90
CA ALA A 346 -0.75 -20.03 23.44
C ALA A 346 -1.68 -19.17 22.56
N MET A 347 -1.62 -19.36 21.23
CA MET A 347 -2.44 -18.63 20.27
C MET A 347 -3.82 -19.26 20.08
N THR A 348 -4.87 -18.44 20.00
CA THR A 348 -6.24 -18.89 19.73
C THR A 348 -6.96 -17.98 18.76
N ARG A 349 -7.93 -18.50 17.98
CA ARG A 349 -8.82 -17.71 17.10
C ARG A 349 -8.08 -16.74 16.17
N THR A 350 -6.88 -17.12 15.74
CA THR A 350 -6.00 -16.24 14.96
C THR A 350 -5.80 -16.79 13.56
N LYS A 351 -5.77 -15.88 12.59
CA LYS A 351 -5.55 -16.20 11.18
C LYS A 351 -4.13 -15.80 10.76
N VAL A 352 -3.50 -16.68 9.99
CA VAL A 352 -2.22 -16.48 9.32
C VAL A 352 -2.48 -16.63 7.82
N GLY A 353 -2.24 -15.59 7.03
CA GLY A 353 -2.52 -15.61 5.60
C GLY A 353 -1.30 -15.99 4.74
N PRO A 354 -1.30 -15.58 3.46
CA PRO A 354 -0.30 -15.97 2.48
C PRO A 354 1.01 -15.19 2.64
N ILE A 355 1.78 -15.52 3.69
CA ILE A 355 3.16 -15.10 3.82
C ILE A 355 4.09 -16.05 3.06
N TYR A 356 5.04 -15.48 2.31
CA TYR A 356 6.14 -16.21 1.68
C TYR A 356 7.36 -16.21 2.61
N VAL A 357 7.65 -17.36 3.23
CA VAL A 357 8.75 -17.53 4.18
C VAL A 357 9.83 -18.38 3.55
N THR A 358 11.05 -17.87 3.51
CA THR A 358 12.21 -18.59 2.99
C THR A 358 13.23 -18.88 4.09
N PRO A 359 12.97 -19.87 4.96
CA PRO A 359 13.83 -20.11 6.10
C PRO A 359 15.20 -20.62 5.65
N GLN A 360 16.25 -19.95 6.09
CA GLN A 360 17.62 -20.45 6.05
C GLN A 360 18.02 -20.98 7.43
N PHE A 361 18.52 -22.21 7.44
CA PHE A 361 18.89 -23.01 8.60
C PHE A 361 17.74 -23.36 9.57
N GLY A 362 17.08 -22.38 10.18
CA GLY A 362 16.01 -22.60 11.17
C GLY A 362 14.71 -23.19 10.60
N THR A 363 13.75 -23.46 11.49
CA THR A 363 12.37 -23.84 11.14
C THR A 363 11.53 -22.59 10.85
N ALA A 364 10.62 -22.61 9.88
CA ALA A 364 9.76 -21.44 9.61
C ALA A 364 8.81 -21.17 10.79
N PHE A 365 8.00 -22.16 11.18
CA PHE A 365 6.98 -21.96 12.21
C PHE A 365 7.11 -22.95 13.36
N ARG A 366 7.07 -22.45 14.60
CA ARG A 366 6.77 -23.24 15.80
C ARG A 366 5.41 -22.87 16.35
N LEU A 367 4.62 -23.88 16.69
CA LEU A 367 3.33 -23.73 17.36
C LEU A 367 3.41 -24.43 18.71
N GLU A 368 2.98 -23.76 19.76
CA GLU A 368 2.92 -24.32 21.11
C GLU A 368 1.68 -23.85 21.86
N GLY A 369 0.91 -24.79 22.40
CA GLY A 369 -0.31 -24.51 23.14
C GLY A 369 -1.44 -23.95 22.26
N GLY A 370 -2.44 -23.36 22.91
CA GLY A 370 -3.65 -22.84 22.27
C GLY A 370 -4.79 -23.86 22.21
N SER A 371 -6.01 -23.36 22.38
CA SER A 371 -7.28 -24.09 22.24
C SER A 371 -8.20 -23.32 21.28
N GLY A 372 -8.68 -23.98 20.23
CA GLY A 372 -9.41 -23.30 19.14
C GLY A 372 -8.52 -22.70 18.05
N GLY A 373 -7.25 -23.10 18.02
CA GLY A 373 -6.43 -23.12 16.81
C GLY A 373 -5.85 -21.81 16.28
N LEU A 374 -4.84 -22.02 15.43
CA LEU A 374 -4.34 -21.08 14.43
C LEU A 374 -4.85 -21.57 13.08
N VAL A 375 -5.27 -20.66 12.21
CA VAL A 375 -5.68 -21.00 10.84
C VAL A 375 -4.68 -20.39 9.87
N PHE A 376 -3.83 -21.22 9.28
CA PHE A 376 -2.96 -20.87 8.17
C PHE A 376 -3.73 -21.02 6.87
N ASN A 377 -3.65 -20.02 6.00
CA ASN A 377 -4.28 -20.04 4.68
C ASN A 377 -3.32 -19.48 3.62
N GLY A 378 -2.89 -20.32 2.69
CA GLY A 378 -2.06 -19.91 1.55
C GLY A 378 -0.61 -19.58 1.91
N THR A 379 -0.12 -19.98 3.09
CA THR A 379 1.28 -19.75 3.49
C THR A 379 2.24 -20.58 2.63
N LEU A 380 3.29 -19.94 2.10
CA LEU A 380 4.34 -20.58 1.31
C LEU A 380 5.62 -20.70 2.14
N ILE A 381 6.11 -21.92 2.32
CA ILE A 381 7.32 -22.26 3.07
C ILE A 381 8.34 -22.83 2.08
N ASP A 382 9.23 -21.98 1.62
CA ASP A 382 10.06 -22.24 0.44
C ASP A 382 11.55 -22.01 0.70
N CYS A 383 12.36 -23.06 0.60
CA CYS A 383 13.82 -22.95 0.64
C CYS A 383 14.47 -23.08 -0.74
N ALA A 384 13.81 -22.64 -1.81
CA ALA A 384 14.33 -22.66 -3.18
C ALA A 384 15.66 -21.91 -3.31
N GLY A 385 16.54 -22.45 -4.15
CA GLY A 385 17.88 -21.89 -4.38
C GLY A 385 18.85 -22.06 -3.21
N ARG A 386 18.48 -22.76 -2.14
CA ARG A 386 19.35 -23.06 -1.00
C ARG A 386 20.03 -24.41 -1.17
N THR A 387 21.21 -24.56 -0.55
CA THR A 387 21.97 -25.82 -0.49
C THR A 387 21.49 -26.70 0.66
N THR A 388 21.97 -27.95 0.71
CA THR A 388 21.71 -28.86 1.84
C THR A 388 22.17 -28.31 3.20
N THR A 389 23.14 -27.40 3.21
CA THR A 389 23.67 -26.79 4.43
C THR A 389 22.89 -25.56 4.90
N ASN A 390 22.25 -24.84 3.97
CA ASN A 390 21.68 -23.51 4.25
C ASN A 390 20.16 -23.46 4.15
N ALA A 391 19.50 -24.47 3.56
CA ALA A 391 18.05 -24.61 3.58
C ALA A 391 17.52 -24.84 5.02
N ALA A 392 16.20 -24.88 5.21
CA ALA A 392 15.61 -25.22 6.50
C ALA A 392 16.05 -26.61 6.96
N GLN A 393 16.84 -26.65 8.03
CA GLN A 393 17.37 -27.88 8.60
C GLN A 393 16.26 -28.67 9.31
N GLY A 394 15.40 -27.98 10.05
CA GLY A 394 14.21 -28.56 10.68
C GLY A 394 12.99 -28.60 9.77
N ALA A 395 11.87 -29.08 10.31
CA ALA A 395 10.57 -29.02 9.67
C ALA A 395 10.23 -27.59 9.23
N GLY A 396 9.42 -27.45 8.18
CA GLY A 396 8.81 -26.17 7.82
C GLY A 396 7.86 -25.70 8.92
N VAL A 397 7.06 -26.62 9.48
CA VAL A 397 6.22 -26.38 10.65
C VAL A 397 6.51 -27.41 11.73
N PHE A 398 6.84 -26.92 12.93
CA PHE A 398 6.98 -27.71 14.14
C PHE A 398 5.81 -27.42 15.09
N ILE A 399 4.92 -28.40 15.25
CA ILE A 399 3.80 -28.32 16.20
C ILE A 399 4.22 -29.03 17.48
N HIS A 400 4.61 -28.26 18.50
CA HIS A 400 5.07 -28.77 19.79
C HIS A 400 3.90 -29.29 20.65
N SER A 401 2.81 -28.53 20.71
CA SER A 401 1.59 -28.83 21.45
C SER A 401 0.47 -27.90 20.97
N GLY A 402 -0.78 -28.12 21.40
CA GLY A 402 -1.93 -27.28 21.05
C GLY A 402 -3.04 -28.07 20.37
N GLN A 403 -4.22 -27.44 20.24
CA GLN A 403 -5.40 -28.08 19.65
C GLN A 403 -6.14 -27.17 18.67
N GLY A 404 -6.69 -27.79 17.62
CA GLY A 404 -7.58 -27.13 16.66
C GLY A 404 -6.87 -26.35 15.56
N HIS A 405 -5.57 -26.56 15.33
CA HIS A 405 -4.84 -25.87 14.26
C HIS A 405 -5.29 -26.34 12.88
N VAL A 406 -5.41 -25.41 11.94
CA VAL A 406 -5.83 -25.66 10.56
C VAL A 406 -4.80 -25.08 9.61
N PHE A 407 -4.41 -25.86 8.61
CA PHE A 407 -3.54 -25.46 7.53
C PHE A 407 -4.30 -25.68 6.22
N ARG A 408 -4.53 -24.61 5.47
CA ARG A 408 -5.23 -24.63 4.19
C ARG A 408 -4.35 -24.08 3.10
N ASP A 409 -4.26 -24.82 2.00
CA ASP A 409 -3.56 -24.39 0.78
C ASP A 409 -2.12 -23.94 1.06
N CYS A 410 -1.49 -24.52 2.07
CA CYS A 410 -0.11 -24.21 2.42
C CYS A 410 0.85 -24.99 1.52
N TRP A 411 1.97 -24.38 1.17
CA TRP A 411 2.97 -24.98 0.31
C TRP A 411 4.28 -25.21 1.08
N PHE A 412 4.81 -26.42 0.99
CA PHE A 412 6.07 -26.83 1.60
C PHE A 412 7.06 -27.25 0.53
N PHE A 413 8.26 -26.65 0.57
CA PHE A 413 9.35 -26.97 -0.35
C PHE A 413 10.73 -26.83 0.32
N ASN A 414 11.60 -27.83 0.11
CA ASN A 414 13.01 -27.83 0.53
C ASN A 414 13.25 -27.61 2.05
N ASN A 415 12.37 -28.13 2.89
CA ASN A 415 12.50 -28.11 4.34
C ASN A 415 12.77 -29.52 4.90
N ALA A 416 13.06 -29.61 6.20
CA ALA A 416 13.52 -30.82 6.89
C ALA A 416 14.78 -31.43 6.27
N VAL A 417 15.72 -30.58 5.89
CA VAL A 417 16.92 -30.98 5.15
C VAL A 417 17.92 -31.76 6.01
N ASN A 418 18.04 -31.39 7.28
CA ASN A 418 18.87 -32.09 8.25
C ASN A 418 18.27 -31.93 9.66
N PRO A 419 17.19 -32.66 9.97
CA PRO A 419 16.48 -32.49 11.23
C PRO A 419 17.36 -32.71 12.47
N ALA A 420 18.43 -33.51 12.35
CA ALA A 420 19.38 -33.73 13.43
C ALA A 420 20.12 -32.44 13.87
N ALA A 421 20.37 -31.50 12.95
CA ALA A 421 21.03 -30.22 13.26
C ALA A 421 20.20 -29.32 14.16
N THR A 422 18.90 -29.59 14.31
CA THR A 422 18.03 -28.86 15.23
C THR A 422 18.25 -29.26 16.69
N GLY A 423 18.89 -30.41 16.94
CA GLY A 423 19.02 -31.03 18.25
C GLY A 423 17.69 -31.56 18.84
N ARG A 424 16.58 -31.52 18.09
CA ARG A 424 15.26 -31.96 18.58
C ARG A 424 15.09 -33.47 18.35
N ALA A 425 14.97 -34.20 19.44
CA ALA A 425 14.90 -35.66 19.42
C ALA A 425 13.68 -36.16 18.61
N GLY A 426 13.96 -37.01 17.62
CA GLY A 426 12.93 -37.68 16.82
C GLY A 426 12.19 -36.78 15.84
N GLU A 427 12.67 -35.55 15.58
CA GLU A 427 12.11 -34.70 14.53
C GLU A 427 12.30 -35.34 13.16
N LYS A 428 11.19 -35.47 12.43
CA LYS A 428 11.11 -36.05 11.09
C LYS A 428 10.02 -35.33 10.31
N GLY A 429 10.13 -35.36 8.99
CA GLY A 429 9.12 -34.85 8.07
C GLY A 429 9.15 -33.34 7.84
N GLN A 430 8.53 -32.91 6.74
CA GLN A 430 8.38 -31.49 6.39
C GLN A 430 7.49 -30.76 7.41
N VAL A 431 6.56 -31.48 8.03
CA VAL A 431 5.86 -31.09 9.25
C VAL A 431 6.10 -32.12 10.33
N PHE A 432 6.47 -31.64 11.52
CA PHE A 432 6.68 -32.47 12.69
C PHE A 432 5.68 -32.13 13.79
N ILE A 433 4.90 -33.13 14.22
CA ILE A 433 3.84 -33.00 15.22
C ILE A 433 4.24 -33.79 16.46
N LYS A 434 4.46 -33.08 17.56
CA LYS A 434 4.83 -33.63 18.85
C LYS A 434 3.60 -33.83 19.73
N SER A 435 3.68 -34.81 20.63
CA SER A 435 2.69 -34.98 21.70
C SER A 435 2.76 -33.82 22.71
N PRO A 436 1.61 -33.32 23.22
CA PRO A 436 0.25 -33.85 23.07
C PRO A 436 -0.61 -33.05 22.08
N ALA A 437 -0.08 -32.65 20.92
CA ALA A 437 -0.88 -31.88 19.94
C ALA A 437 -2.05 -32.71 19.38
N ALA A 438 -3.22 -32.10 19.21
CA ALA A 438 -4.40 -32.82 18.71
C ALA A 438 -5.33 -31.97 17.84
N GLU A 439 -6.25 -32.65 17.14
CA GLU A 439 -7.31 -32.01 16.35
C GLU A 439 -6.75 -31.05 15.29
N ILE A 440 -5.79 -31.53 14.50
CA ILE A 440 -5.11 -30.73 13.49
C ILE A 440 -5.64 -31.10 12.11
N LEU A 441 -5.95 -30.10 11.29
CA LEU A 441 -6.36 -30.29 9.89
C LEU A 441 -5.30 -29.72 8.94
N PHE A 442 -4.88 -30.53 7.97
CA PHE A 442 -4.19 -30.09 6.76
C PHE A 442 -5.14 -30.32 5.59
N ASP A 443 -5.46 -29.29 4.82
CA ASP A 443 -6.43 -29.35 3.71
C ASP A 443 -5.88 -28.62 2.48
N GLY A 444 -5.78 -29.29 1.34
CA GLY A 444 -5.25 -28.69 0.10
C GLY A 444 -3.75 -28.37 0.11
N CYS A 445 -3.02 -28.79 1.16
CA CYS A 445 -1.59 -28.50 1.28
C CYS A 445 -0.76 -29.20 0.18
N GLN A 446 0.26 -28.49 -0.31
CA GLN A 446 1.17 -28.95 -1.36
C GLN A 446 2.54 -29.32 -0.79
N TRP A 447 3.02 -30.49 -1.17
CA TRP A 447 4.32 -31.04 -0.77
C TRP A 447 5.16 -31.21 -2.03
N ASN A 448 5.82 -30.13 -2.45
CA ASN A 448 6.53 -30.12 -3.71
C ASN A 448 7.83 -30.91 -3.63
N GLY A 449 8.22 -31.44 -4.78
CA GLY A 449 9.49 -32.10 -4.98
C GLY A 449 9.44 -33.11 -6.11
N GLY A 450 10.47 -33.96 -6.18
CA GLY A 450 10.62 -35.01 -7.18
C GLY A 450 11.63 -34.64 -8.26
N ALA A 451 11.70 -35.45 -9.31
CA ALA A 451 12.74 -35.37 -10.34
C ALA A 451 12.71 -34.09 -11.20
N LYS A 452 11.64 -33.29 -11.11
CA LYS A 452 11.43 -32.10 -11.94
C LYS A 452 11.85 -30.78 -11.28
N GLU A 453 12.26 -30.81 -10.01
CA GLU A 453 12.72 -29.64 -9.26
C GLU A 453 14.01 -29.99 -8.51
N SER A 454 14.92 -29.01 -8.36
CA SER A 454 16.14 -29.21 -7.56
C SER A 454 15.78 -29.33 -6.08
N LEU A 455 15.88 -30.55 -5.56
CA LEU A 455 15.57 -30.88 -4.18
C LEU A 455 16.81 -30.93 -3.30
N VAL A 456 16.65 -30.39 -2.09
CA VAL A 456 17.59 -30.62 -0.98
C VAL A 456 16.95 -31.34 0.19
N THR A 457 15.61 -31.48 0.23
CA THR A 457 14.94 -32.37 1.19
C THR A 457 15.36 -33.83 0.93
N PRO A 458 15.84 -34.56 1.95
CA PRO A 458 16.24 -35.95 1.81
C PRO A 458 15.11 -36.83 1.27
N ALA A 459 15.46 -37.75 0.37
CA ALA A 459 14.53 -38.75 -0.12
C ALA A 459 13.90 -39.55 1.02
N GLY A 460 12.60 -39.82 0.93
CA GLY A 460 11.86 -40.55 1.96
C GLY A 460 11.43 -39.71 3.17
N THR A 461 11.73 -38.40 3.19
CA THR A 461 11.18 -37.49 4.20
C THR A 461 9.65 -37.46 4.08
N PRO A 462 8.88 -37.83 5.12
CA PRO A 462 7.43 -37.78 5.06
C PRO A 462 6.95 -36.32 4.96
N ALA A 463 5.82 -36.09 4.31
CA ALA A 463 5.17 -34.79 4.33
C ALA A 463 4.82 -34.39 5.77
N ILE A 464 4.24 -35.32 6.53
CA ILE A 464 3.88 -35.13 7.94
C ILE A 464 4.38 -36.32 8.75
N TYR A 465 5.03 -36.05 9.88
CA TYR A 465 5.33 -37.04 10.92
C TYR A 465 4.61 -36.68 12.22
N ALA A 466 3.92 -37.64 12.84
CA ALA A 466 3.26 -37.46 14.13
C ALA A 466 3.76 -38.45 15.21
N GLN A 467 4.15 -37.92 16.38
CA GLN A 467 4.61 -38.70 17.53
C GLN A 467 3.48 -39.34 18.33
N THR A 468 3.80 -40.43 19.04
CA THR A 468 2.88 -41.09 19.97
C THR A 468 2.38 -40.11 21.02
N GLY A 469 1.05 -40.03 21.17
CA GLY A 469 0.36 -39.09 22.07
C GLY A 469 -0.17 -37.84 21.37
N ALA A 470 0.25 -37.56 20.12
CA ALA A 470 -0.54 -36.72 19.24
C ALA A 470 -1.80 -37.48 18.78
N ALA A 471 -2.88 -36.77 18.45
CA ALA A 471 -4.16 -37.41 18.13
C ALA A 471 -5.00 -36.63 17.10
N ASN A 472 -5.86 -37.34 16.37
CA ASN A 472 -6.86 -36.75 15.48
C ASN A 472 -6.26 -35.81 14.42
N ILE A 473 -5.15 -36.21 13.80
CA ILE A 473 -4.54 -35.47 12.70
C ILE A 473 -5.25 -35.87 11.40
N LYS A 474 -5.85 -34.90 10.74
CA LYS A 474 -6.63 -35.09 9.51
C LYS A 474 -5.89 -34.45 8.34
N VAL A 475 -5.70 -35.22 7.28
CA VAL A 475 -5.12 -34.76 6.02
C VAL A 475 -6.19 -34.90 4.95
N GLN A 476 -6.54 -33.78 4.33
CA GLN A 476 -7.57 -33.67 3.31
C GLN A 476 -6.96 -33.10 2.03
N ASN A 477 -7.29 -33.71 0.91
CA ASN A 477 -6.90 -33.24 -0.42
C ASN A 477 -5.39 -32.92 -0.57
N PRO A 478 -4.46 -33.74 -0.03
CA PRO A 478 -3.04 -33.42 -0.09
C PRO A 478 -2.51 -33.52 -1.53
N LEU A 479 -1.66 -32.58 -1.92
CA LEU A 479 -1.07 -32.51 -3.24
C LEU A 479 0.44 -32.77 -3.17
N ALA A 480 0.95 -33.54 -4.13
CA ALA A 480 2.39 -33.80 -4.29
C ALA A 480 2.76 -33.59 -5.77
N PRO A 481 2.75 -32.33 -6.25
CA PRO A 481 3.13 -32.04 -7.62
C PRO A 481 4.59 -32.41 -7.87
N ASN A 482 4.97 -32.50 -9.15
CA ASN A 482 6.35 -32.72 -9.62
C ASN A 482 7.03 -34.04 -9.19
N GLY A 483 6.27 -34.96 -8.58
CA GLY A 483 6.80 -36.21 -8.03
C GLY A 483 7.17 -36.11 -6.56
N GLY A 484 6.56 -35.18 -5.81
CA GLY A 484 6.70 -35.07 -4.36
C GLY A 484 6.38 -36.38 -3.64
N VAL A 485 6.97 -36.56 -2.46
CA VAL A 485 6.82 -37.78 -1.67
C VAL A 485 5.40 -37.87 -1.10
N LYS A 486 4.65 -38.90 -1.49
CA LYS A 486 3.29 -39.19 -0.99
C LYS A 486 3.29 -40.05 0.27
N LEU A 487 3.98 -39.59 1.31
CA LEU A 487 4.17 -40.32 2.57
C LEU A 487 3.71 -39.49 3.77
N LEU A 488 2.84 -40.08 4.58
CA LEU A 488 2.47 -39.63 5.92
C LEU A 488 2.97 -40.68 6.91
N GLN A 489 3.63 -40.27 7.97
CA GLN A 489 4.24 -41.19 8.93
C GLN A 489 3.74 -40.92 10.35
N GLN A 490 3.47 -41.97 11.11
CA GLN A 490 2.99 -41.88 12.48
C GLN A 490 3.76 -42.86 13.37
N GLN A 491 4.07 -42.48 14.60
CA GLN A 491 4.81 -43.35 15.51
C GLN A 491 3.94 -44.48 16.08
N SER A 492 2.63 -44.29 16.13
CA SER A 492 1.66 -45.32 16.49
C SER A 492 0.48 -45.27 15.54
N ALA A 493 -0.14 -46.41 15.29
CA ALA A 493 -1.27 -46.49 14.36
C ALA A 493 -2.45 -45.63 14.85
N GLY A 494 -3.17 -45.02 13.90
CA GLY A 494 -4.42 -44.30 14.16
C GLY A 494 -4.27 -42.82 14.56
N ILE A 495 -3.05 -42.26 14.52
CA ILE A 495 -2.82 -40.82 14.80
C ILE A 495 -3.25 -39.96 13.60
N ILE A 496 -2.88 -40.38 12.39
CA ILE A 496 -3.13 -39.68 11.14
C ILE A 496 -4.22 -40.40 10.34
N THR A 497 -5.16 -39.62 9.82
CA THR A 497 -6.15 -40.05 8.82
C THR A 497 -5.97 -39.24 7.55
N CYS A 498 -6.06 -39.89 6.38
CA CYS A 498 -5.95 -39.25 5.06
C CYS A 498 -7.14 -39.66 4.20
N ASN A 499 -7.77 -38.69 3.53
CA ASN A 499 -8.91 -38.98 2.64
C ASN A 499 -8.50 -39.40 1.21
N ASP A 500 -7.24 -39.22 0.83
CA ASP A 500 -6.71 -39.61 -0.47
C ASP A 500 -5.97 -40.94 -0.36
N THR A 501 -6.49 -41.98 -1.03
CA THR A 501 -5.93 -43.33 -1.05
C THR A 501 -4.61 -43.44 -1.82
N GLY A 502 -4.24 -42.42 -2.61
CA GLY A 502 -2.95 -42.32 -3.28
C GLY A 502 -1.80 -41.96 -2.34
N TRP A 503 -2.08 -41.68 -1.06
CA TRP A 503 -1.10 -41.37 -0.04
C TRP A 503 -0.92 -42.53 0.94
N THR A 504 0.33 -42.87 1.22
CA THR A 504 0.67 -43.92 2.18
C THR A 504 0.70 -43.37 3.58
N VAL A 505 -0.07 -43.96 4.50
CA VAL A 505 0.04 -43.73 5.95
C VAL A 505 0.81 -44.89 6.58
N GLN A 506 2.02 -44.63 7.08
CA GLN A 506 2.93 -45.66 7.57
C GLN A 506 3.23 -45.51 9.07
N VAL A 507 3.32 -46.64 9.78
CA VAL A 507 3.86 -46.68 11.15
C VAL A 507 5.39 -46.72 11.12
N ALA A 508 6.03 -45.84 11.89
CA ALA A 508 7.48 -45.60 11.88
C ALA A 508 8.34 -46.67 12.55
#